data_AF-A0A1Q7SN69-F1
#
_entry.id   AF-A0A1Q7SN69-F1
#
_cell.length_a   1.000
_cell.length_b   1.000
_cell.length_c   1.000
_cell.angle_alpha   90.00
_cell.angle_beta   90.00
_cell.angle_gamma   90.00
#
_symmetry.space_group_name_H-M   'P 1'
#
loop_
_entity.id
_entity.type
_entity.pdbx_description
1 polymer ?
#
loop_
_entity_poly.entity_id
_entity_poly.type
_entity_poly.pdbx_seq_one_letter_code
_entity_poly.pdbx_strand_id
1 'polypeptide(L)' 'MTLLAGAVLAAELDFEAIGALPYRPPKPAPAFALPDLQGKTVRLAELRGKVVLVFFWATW' A
#
# COMPACT_ATOMS: atom_id res chain seq x y z
N MET A 1 -7.76 -5.28 38.44
CA MET A 1 -7.96 -4.26 37.38
C MET A 1 -6.94 -4.52 36.29
N THR A 2 -7.19 -5.58 35.51
CA THR A 2 -6.27 -6.06 34.46
C THR A 2 -6.67 -5.35 33.18
N LEU A 3 -5.76 -4.53 32.64
CA LEU A 3 -5.98 -3.75 31.42
C LEU A 3 -6.13 -4.67 30.21
N LEU A 4 -7.18 -4.38 29.43
CA LEU A 4 -7.48 -4.94 28.12
C LEU A 4 -6.33 -4.64 27.14
N ALA A 5 -5.62 -5.68 26.68
CA ALA A 5 -4.88 -5.58 25.43
C ALA A 5 -5.90 -5.80 24.29
N GLY A 6 -6.43 -4.70 23.76
CA GLY A 6 -7.28 -4.74 22.57
C GLY A 6 -6.47 -5.28 21.40
N ALA A 7 -6.74 -6.52 21.00
CA ALA A 7 -6.32 -7.05 19.72
C ALA A 7 -7.06 -6.26 18.64
N VAL A 8 -6.41 -5.22 18.11
CA VAL A 8 -6.83 -4.65 16.84
C VAL A 8 -6.50 -5.71 15.80
N LEU A 9 -7.54 -6.39 15.33
CA LEU A 9 -7.51 -7.26 14.17
C LEU A 9 -7.28 -6.38 12.93
N ALA A 10 -6.07 -5.85 12.77
CA ALA A 10 -5.54 -5.67 11.43
C ALA A 10 -5.39 -7.10 10.93
N ALA A 11 -6.24 -7.54 9.99
CA ALA A 11 -5.94 -8.72 9.21
C ALA A 11 -4.47 -8.60 8.81
N GLU A 12 -3.61 -9.47 9.36
CA GLU A 12 -2.18 -9.40 9.07
C GLU A 12 -2.08 -9.53 7.56
N LEU A 13 -1.59 -8.48 6.90
CA LEU A 13 -1.52 -8.46 5.45
C LEU A 13 -0.60 -9.61 5.04
N ASP A 14 -1.21 -10.70 4.59
CA ASP A 14 -0.49 -11.88 4.13
C ASP A 14 0.01 -11.61 2.70
N PHE A 15 1.19 -11.00 2.63
CA PHE A 15 1.87 -10.70 1.37
C PHE A 15 2.31 -11.97 0.63
N GLU A 16 2.46 -13.10 1.33
CA GLU A 16 2.79 -14.38 0.68
C GLU A 16 1.60 -14.93 -0.10
N ALA A 17 0.38 -14.81 0.44
CA ALA A 17 -0.84 -15.24 -0.24
C ALA A 17 -1.06 -14.55 -1.60
N ILE A 18 -0.56 -13.33 -1.77
CA ILE A 18 -0.61 -12.59 -3.05
C ILE A 18 0.67 -12.70 -3.88
N GLY A 19 1.62 -13.56 -3.49
CA GLY A 19 2.88 -13.77 -4.20
C GLY A 19 3.81 -12.55 -4.22
N ALA A 20 3.66 -11.62 -3.26
CA ALA A 20 4.48 -10.42 -3.22
C ALA A 20 5.86 -10.72 -2.64
N LEU A 21 6.89 -10.64 -3.48
CA LEU A 21 8.28 -10.81 -3.05
C LEU A 21 8.86 -9.48 -2.54
N PRO A 22 9.56 -9.47 -1.40
CA PRO A 22 10.18 -8.26 -0.88
C PRO A 22 11.29 -7.78 -1.82
N TYR A 23 11.28 -6.49 -2.16
CA TYR A 23 12.36 -5.88 -2.94
C TYR A 23 13.60 -5.66 -2.05
N ARG A 24 14.73 -6.27 -2.43
CA ARG A 24 15.99 -6.24 -1.66
C ARG A 24 17.15 -5.68 -2.51
N PRO A 25 17.94 -4.70 -2.01
CA PRO A 25 17.74 -3.98 -0.75
C PRO A 25 16.48 -3.08 -0.83
N PRO A 26 15.85 -2.74 0.31
CA PRO A 26 14.72 -1.84 0.32
C PRO A 26 15.09 -0.50 -0.33
N LYS A 27 14.31 -0.07 -1.33
CA LYS A 27 14.44 1.26 -1.93
C LYS A 27 13.15 2.04 -1.72
N PRO A 28 13.23 3.37 -1.52
CA PRO A 28 12.04 4.21 -1.53
C PRO A 28 11.30 4.05 -2.87
N ALA A 29 9.97 3.96 -2.80
CA ALA A 29 9.14 4.06 -3.99
C ALA A 29 9.39 5.43 -4.66
N PRO A 30 9.57 5.49 -5.99
CA PRO A 30 9.74 6.75 -6.71
C PRO A 30 8.56 7.69 -6.48
N ALA A 31 8.84 8.99 -6.37
CA ALA A 31 7.78 9.98 -6.33
C ALA A 31 7.08 10.06 -7.69
N PHE A 32 5.75 10.01 -7.69
CA PHE A 32 4.94 10.26 -8.87
C PHE A 32 3.63 10.98 -8.51
N ALA A 33 3.07 11.63 -9.51
CA ALA A 33 1.76 12.25 -9.48
C ALA A 33 1.06 11.91 -10.80
N LEU A 34 -0.10 11.25 -10.72
CA LEU A 34 -0.86 10.81 -11.89
C LEU A 34 -2.33 11.21 -11.73
N PRO A 35 -3.04 11.56 -12.80
CA PRO A 35 -4.48 11.69 -12.75
C PRO A 35 -5.11 10.32 -12.46
N ASP A 36 -6.11 10.29 -11.58
CA ASP A 36 -7.00 9.16 -11.44
C ASP A 36 -8.00 9.09 -12.61
N LEU A 37 -8.91 8.11 -12.57
CA LEU A 37 -9.93 7.91 -13.60
C LEU A 37 -10.95 9.05 -13.69
N GLN A 38 -11.01 9.92 -12.69
CA GLN A 38 -11.86 11.12 -12.66
C GLN A 38 -11.07 12.39 -13.02
N GLY A 39 -9.78 12.27 -13.38
CA GLY A 39 -8.90 13.38 -13.74
C GLY A 39 -8.30 14.11 -12.55
N LYS A 40 -8.56 13.70 -11.30
CA LYS A 40 -7.95 14.30 -10.12
C LYS A 40 -6.51 13.79 -9.99
N THR A 41 -5.56 14.69 -9.85
CA THR A 41 -4.16 14.31 -9.60
C THR A 41 -4.02 13.70 -8.21
N VAL A 42 -3.52 12.47 -8.15
CA VAL A 42 -3.13 11.76 -6.92
C VAL A 42 -1.62 11.70 -6.85
N ARG A 43 -1.06 12.06 -5.69
CA ARG A 43 0.40 11.99 -5.43
C ARG A 43 0.69 10.86 -4.46
N LEU A 44 1.74 10.07 -4.71
CA LEU A 44 2.13 8.99 -3.80
C LEU A 44 2.42 9.50 -2.36
N ALA A 45 2.90 10.74 -2.24
CA ALA A 45 3.17 11.38 -0.95
C ALA A 45 1.92 11.59 -0.08
N GLU A 46 0.74 11.72 -0.68
CA GLU A 46 -0.53 11.91 0.05
C GLU A 46 -1.01 10.61 0.73
N LEU A 47 -0.46 9.46 0.33
CA LEU A 47 -0.81 8.13 0.85
C LEU A 47 0.19 7.60 1.89
N ARG A 48 1.13 8.42 2.36
CA ARG A 48 2.10 8.04 3.40
C ARG A 48 1.37 7.55 4.66
N GLY A 49 1.95 6.55 5.33
CA GLY A 49 1.37 5.91 6.51
C GLY A 49 0.32 4.83 6.19
N LYS A 50 0.00 4.62 4.90
CA LYS A 50 -0.86 3.52 4.44
C LYS A 50 -0.03 2.49 3.68
N VAL A 51 -0.40 1.22 3.79
CA VAL A 51 0.06 0.20 2.84
C VAL A 51 -0.72 0.38 1.54
N VAL A 52 -0.01 0.50 0.43
CA VAL A 52 -0.60 0.77 -0.90
C VAL A 52 -0.15 -0.31 -1.87
N LEU A 53 -1.10 -0.89 -2.60
CA LEU A 53 -0.82 -1.77 -3.74
C LEU A 53 -0.99 -0.98 -5.04
N VAL A 54 0.05 -0.97 -5.89
CA VAL A 54 0.00 -0.35 -7.21
C VAL A 54 -0.25 -1.44 -8.25
N PHE A 55 -1.41 -1.38 -8.89
CA PHE A 55 -1.80 -2.34 -9.93
C PHE A 55 -1.56 -1.75 -11.32
N PHE A 56 -0.61 -2.32 -12.07
CA PHE A 56 -0.33 -1.93 -13.46
C PHE A 56 -1.18 -2.78 -14.41
N TRP A 57 -2.06 -2.13 -15.17
CA TRP A 57 -2.96 -2.78 -16.11
C TRP A 57 -3.17 -1.89 -17.34
N ALA A 58 -3.71 -2.49 -18.40
CA ALA A 58 -4.10 -1.80 -19.61
C ALA A 58 -5.12 -2.63 -20.40
N THR A 59 -5.80 -2.02 -21.38
CA THR A 59 -6.90 -2.63 -22.14
C THR A 59 -6.49 -3.34 -23.43
N TRP A 60 -5.20 -3.38 -23.75
CA TRP A 60 -4.70 -3.92 -25.02
C TRP A 60 -4.65 -5.45 -25.03
#